data_AF-A0A545AG41-F1
#
_entry.id   AF-A0A545AG41-F1
#
_cell.length_a   1.000
_cell.length_b   1.000
_cell.length_c   1.000
_cell.angle_alpha   90.00
_cell.angle_beta   90.00
_cell.angle_gamma   90.00
#
_symmetry.space_group_name_H-M   'P 1'
#
loop_
_entity.id
_entity.type
_entity.pdbx_description
1 polymer ?
#
loop_
_entity_poly.entity_id
_entity_poly.type
_entity_poly.pdbx_seq_one_letter_code
_entity_poly.pdbx_strand_id
1 'polypeptide(L)'
;MPRLARPLAGGAVALAVLAATAATPAPATAATPASPYFVGGYTPSTTVVTAASSSHKLRIAADDLPAGVDLRADAPPVGNQGNVGACVAWTIGYSIMGYYGKTSAPYAPLYLYLRAVKGSAPNTGLVPENALTEAQKNGVDTQSDYFQGTVDYSVKPTSAEIANATNYKITGWTTLWSGVANQGATGQLAIERALAAGNPVAIGFPVFSDFPSWKSGSAYSTLTGNVIGGHMVAAYGYDSEGVWIRNSWTTAWGRNGDAKLSWAFVDKLVSAAYTVTGVAAAATPKVPAPTVVGLSARSASTSGGSTVLITGTGLASATAVRFGPTTATFTKSTENGVTRLLATVPAGAAGSANITVTNPGGTSSPASFSYLAPAPTVTGLSATESVIFGGSTVTLTGTGLTGATSVRVGSVTAKPTVTSDTSLTFVVPKAAKSGPVHVTVVTPGGTSKTTDADVLTYVDPPAPVVTGLTVATGKASGTTATTIKGTDLLGVTAVTVDGKLVPFTAVSATEIRITVPKHPAGSAAIQVSTPGGLSAPGDPSRFTWSA
;
A
#
# COMPACT_ATOMS: atom_id res chain seq x y z
N MET A 1 -34.18 -74.66 0.10
CA MET A 1 -33.83 -75.38 1.35
C MET A 1 -32.87 -76.52 1.00
N PRO A 2 -32.03 -77.05 1.90
CA PRO A 2 -31.80 -76.70 3.31
C PRO A 2 -30.34 -76.24 3.63
N ARG A 3 -29.97 -76.20 4.91
CA ARG A 3 -28.58 -76.08 5.46
C ARG A 3 -27.87 -77.47 5.39
N LEU A 4 -26.57 -77.72 5.61
CA LEU A 4 -25.37 -77.10 6.24
C LEU A 4 -24.12 -77.79 5.55
N ALA A 5 -22.80 -77.64 5.82
CA ALA A 5 -22.00 -77.02 6.89
C ALA A 5 -20.53 -76.64 6.51
N ARG A 6 -19.87 -76.01 7.50
CA ARG A 6 -18.42 -76.00 7.92
C ARG A 6 -17.43 -77.08 7.39
N PRO A 7 -16.09 -76.87 7.58
CA PRO A 7 -15.28 -75.63 7.51
C PRO A 7 -13.85 -75.83 6.92
N LEU A 8 -13.03 -74.77 6.77
CA LEU A 8 -11.58 -74.75 7.10
C LEU A 8 -10.97 -73.32 6.99
N ALA A 9 -9.68 -73.20 7.31
CA ALA A 9 -8.86 -71.98 7.50
C ALA A 9 -8.94 -70.90 6.39
N GLY A 10 -8.58 -69.63 6.64
CA GLY A 10 -8.13 -68.99 7.90
C GLY A 10 -7.30 -67.71 7.64
N GLY A 11 -7.09 -66.89 8.68
CA GLY A 11 -6.19 -65.73 8.65
C GLY A 11 -6.85 -64.36 8.43
N ALA A 12 -7.10 -63.63 9.52
CA ALA A 12 -7.30 -62.19 9.55
C ALA A 12 -6.85 -61.63 10.91
N VAL A 13 -6.12 -60.52 10.93
CA VAL A 13 -5.59 -59.92 12.18
C VAL A 13 -6.69 -59.10 12.86
N ALA A 14 -7.00 -59.43 14.11
CA ALA A 14 -7.97 -58.67 14.91
C ALA A 14 -7.33 -57.41 15.51
N LEU A 15 -7.70 -56.24 14.98
CA LEU A 15 -7.38 -54.96 15.60
C LEU A 15 -8.31 -54.72 16.80
N ALA A 16 -7.76 -54.70 18.01
CA ALA A 16 -8.56 -54.57 19.24
C ALA A 16 -9.11 -53.14 19.40
N VAL A 17 -10.43 -52.99 19.35
CA VAL A 17 -11.11 -51.71 19.62
C VAL A 17 -11.21 -51.51 21.13
N LEU A 18 -10.33 -50.66 21.69
CA LEU A 18 -10.57 -50.10 23.02
C LEU A 18 -11.60 -48.97 22.91
N ALA A 19 -12.76 -49.16 23.54
CA ALA A 19 -13.76 -48.12 23.70
C ALA A 19 -13.32 -47.10 24.76
N ALA A 20 -12.53 -46.10 24.35
CA ALA A 20 -12.20 -44.97 25.20
C ALA A 20 -13.45 -44.07 25.38
N THR A 21 -13.96 -43.97 26.60
CA THR A 21 -15.03 -43.03 26.94
C THR A 21 -14.49 -41.60 26.84
N ALA A 22 -14.83 -40.91 25.75
CA ALA A 22 -14.43 -39.53 25.53
C ALA A 22 -15.07 -38.62 26.59
N ALA A 23 -14.28 -38.19 27.57
CA ALA A 23 -14.69 -37.11 28.46
C ALA A 23 -14.91 -35.84 27.63
N THR A 24 -16.09 -35.23 27.73
CA THR A 24 -16.37 -33.94 27.11
C THR A 24 -15.35 -32.92 27.62
N PRO A 25 -14.59 -32.22 26.75
CA PRO A 25 -13.69 -31.19 27.21
C PRO A 25 -14.50 -30.12 27.94
N ALA A 26 -14.02 -29.68 29.10
CA ALA A 26 -14.62 -28.56 29.80
C ALA A 26 -14.67 -27.34 28.86
N PRO A 27 -15.77 -26.54 28.87
CA PRO A 27 -15.85 -25.36 28.02
C PRO A 27 -14.65 -24.47 28.31
N ALA A 28 -13.87 -24.15 27.28
CA ALA A 28 -12.69 -23.31 27.44
C ALA A 28 -13.11 -21.99 28.09
N THR A 29 -12.57 -21.70 29.28
CA THR A 29 -12.80 -20.44 29.97
C THR A 29 -12.47 -19.31 29.02
N ALA A 30 -13.48 -18.52 28.65
CA ALA A 30 -13.33 -17.45 27.68
C ALA A 30 -12.14 -16.58 28.08
N ALA A 31 -11.13 -16.52 27.22
CA ALA A 31 -9.88 -15.83 27.55
C ALA A 31 -10.21 -14.38 27.91
N THR A 32 -9.82 -13.95 29.11
CA THR A 32 -10.01 -12.58 29.58
C THR A 32 -9.51 -11.63 28.48
N PRO A 33 -10.34 -10.70 27.97
CA PRO A 33 -9.96 -9.87 26.84
C PRO A 33 -8.65 -9.15 27.17
N ALA A 34 -7.67 -9.28 26.28
CA ALA A 34 -6.32 -8.79 26.51
C ALA A 34 -6.36 -7.29 26.88
N SER A 35 -5.65 -6.91 27.93
CA SER A 35 -5.60 -5.53 28.40
C SER A 35 -5.21 -4.60 27.23
N PRO A 36 -5.98 -3.52 26.95
CA PRO A 36 -5.67 -2.61 25.85
C PRO A 36 -4.40 -1.79 26.09
N TYR A 37 -3.79 -1.90 27.29
CA TYR A 37 -2.52 -1.29 27.67
C TYR A 37 -1.63 -2.26 28.46
N PHE A 38 -0.31 -2.17 28.24
CA PHE A 38 0.69 -3.03 28.89
C PHE A 38 1.12 -2.50 30.25
N VAL A 39 1.16 -3.40 31.26
CA VAL A 39 1.69 -3.15 32.60
C VAL A 39 3.02 -3.90 32.76
N GLY A 40 4.01 -3.28 33.42
CA GLY A 40 5.39 -3.80 33.50
C GLY A 40 6.43 -2.98 32.74
N GLY A 41 6.05 -1.82 32.17
CA GLY A 41 6.98 -0.96 31.43
C GLY A 41 7.97 -0.16 32.29
N TYR A 42 7.80 -0.15 33.62
CA TYR A 42 8.71 0.47 34.58
C TYR A 42 9.55 -0.59 35.29
N THR A 43 10.87 -0.46 35.15
CA THR A 43 11.87 -1.26 35.85
C THR A 43 12.49 -0.40 36.95
N PRO A 44 12.39 -0.78 38.24
CA PRO A 44 13.06 -0.05 39.31
C PRO A 44 14.58 0.03 39.10
N SER A 45 15.18 1.12 39.55
CA SER A 45 16.64 1.28 39.54
C SER A 45 17.30 0.31 40.53
N THR A 46 18.45 -0.23 40.14
CA THR A 46 19.34 -0.96 41.07
C THR A 46 20.15 -0.01 41.96
N THR A 47 20.17 1.29 41.64
CA THR A 47 20.81 2.33 42.46
C THR A 47 19.82 2.85 43.48
N VAL A 48 20.08 2.55 44.76
CA VAL A 48 19.27 3.04 45.88
C VAL A 48 19.65 4.47 46.23
N VAL A 49 18.68 5.38 46.17
CA VAL A 49 18.76 6.75 46.70
C VAL A 49 17.52 6.96 47.55
N THR A 50 17.67 7.39 48.81
CA THR A 50 16.56 7.70 49.70
C THR A 50 16.16 9.17 49.63
N ALA A 51 14.90 9.46 49.96
CA ALA A 51 14.38 10.82 50.03
C ALA A 51 15.11 11.64 51.11
N ALA A 52 15.66 12.78 50.72
CA ALA A 52 16.35 13.69 51.62
C ALA A 52 15.41 14.80 52.12
N SER A 53 15.30 14.96 53.45
CA SER A 53 14.50 16.02 54.10
C SER A 53 14.94 17.45 53.73
N SER A 54 16.15 17.60 53.18
CA SER A 54 16.73 18.84 52.63
C SER A 54 17.28 18.64 51.21
N SER A 55 16.43 18.16 50.30
CA SER A 55 16.71 18.02 48.86
C SER A 55 17.37 19.28 48.27
N HIS A 56 18.68 19.22 48.02
CA HIS A 56 19.59 20.39 47.94
C HIS A 56 19.31 21.46 46.87
N LYS A 57 18.31 21.26 45.99
CA LYS A 57 17.93 22.18 44.90
C LYS A 57 16.48 22.70 44.98
N LEU A 58 15.63 22.15 45.87
CA LEU A 58 14.24 22.57 46.04
C LEU A 58 14.09 23.28 47.39
N ARG A 59 14.11 24.62 47.37
CA ARG A 59 14.12 25.48 48.57
C ARG A 59 12.75 26.13 48.83
N ILE A 60 11.82 25.33 49.32
CA ILE A 60 10.57 25.77 49.97
C ILE A 60 10.57 25.12 51.36
N ALA A 61 10.34 25.88 52.44
CA ALA A 61 10.28 25.28 53.78
C ALA A 61 9.07 24.33 53.89
N ALA A 62 9.02 23.50 54.93
CA ALA A 62 7.83 22.66 55.12
C ALA A 62 6.61 23.53 55.46
N ASP A 63 6.82 24.57 56.27
CA ASP A 63 5.79 25.50 56.76
C ASP A 63 5.32 26.51 55.70
N ASP A 64 6.06 26.65 54.58
CA ASP A 64 5.73 27.51 53.44
C ASP A 64 4.85 26.80 52.38
N LEU A 65 4.56 25.50 52.55
CA LEU A 65 3.85 24.74 51.52
C LEU A 65 2.35 25.09 51.45
N PRO A 66 1.79 25.31 50.25
CA PRO A 66 0.35 25.47 50.08
C PRO A 66 -0.36 24.15 50.39
N ALA A 67 -1.60 24.24 50.91
CA ALA A 67 -2.43 23.08 51.26
C ALA A 67 -2.84 22.20 50.05
N GLY A 68 -2.56 22.66 48.84
CA GLY A 68 -2.66 21.88 47.60
C GLY A 68 -2.11 22.65 46.40
N VAL A 69 -1.81 21.92 45.33
CA VAL A 69 -1.28 22.44 44.06
C VAL A 69 -1.95 21.70 42.90
N ASP A 70 -2.21 22.39 41.79
CA ASP A 70 -2.68 21.76 40.55
C ASP A 70 -2.03 22.38 39.30
N LEU A 71 -1.11 21.64 38.68
CA LEU A 71 -0.39 21.99 37.46
C LEU A 71 -1.06 21.38 36.20
N ARG A 72 -2.21 20.72 36.32
CA ARG A 72 -2.84 19.98 35.19
C ARG A 72 -3.34 20.85 34.05
N ALA A 73 -3.43 22.17 34.24
CA ALA A 73 -3.82 23.13 33.21
C ALA A 73 -2.79 23.24 32.07
N ASP A 74 -1.49 23.12 32.38
CA ASP A 74 -0.39 23.09 31.41
C ASP A 74 -0.04 21.66 30.95
N ALA A 75 -0.58 20.63 31.61
CA ALA A 75 -0.27 19.23 31.32
C ALA A 75 -0.89 18.78 29.98
N PRO A 76 -0.16 18.04 29.13
CA PRO A 76 -0.64 17.62 27.82
C PRO A 76 -1.83 16.66 27.92
N PRO A 77 -2.61 16.50 26.82
CA PRO A 77 -3.76 15.58 26.77
C PRO A 77 -3.43 14.15 27.21
N VAL A 78 -4.43 13.38 27.61
CA VAL A 78 -4.20 12.00 28.10
C VAL A 78 -3.72 11.09 26.97
N GLY A 79 -2.58 10.44 27.22
CA GLY A 79 -1.90 9.57 26.26
C GLY A 79 -2.51 8.18 26.09
N ASN A 80 -1.98 7.43 25.11
CA ASN A 80 -2.28 6.01 24.92
C ASN A 80 -1.02 5.22 24.53
N GLN A 81 -0.40 4.53 25.50
CA GLN A 81 0.77 3.67 25.27
C GLN A 81 0.45 2.37 24.53
N GLY A 82 -0.82 1.96 24.46
CA GLY A 82 -1.22 0.66 23.93
C GLY A 82 -0.47 -0.51 24.58
N ASN A 83 -0.30 -1.60 23.82
CA ASN A 83 0.37 -2.82 24.29
C ASN A 83 1.91 -2.75 24.19
N VAL A 84 2.51 -1.60 24.54
CA VAL A 84 3.96 -1.37 24.59
C VAL A 84 4.39 -1.03 26.00
N GLY A 85 5.47 -1.62 26.49
CA GLY A 85 6.09 -1.37 27.80
C GLY A 85 6.82 -0.04 27.93
N ALA A 86 6.21 1.06 27.46
CA ALA A 86 6.83 2.37 27.33
C ALA A 86 6.41 3.40 28.40
N CYS A 87 5.70 3.02 29.46
CA CYS A 87 5.13 3.97 30.45
C CYS A 87 6.12 5.02 31.02
N VAL A 88 7.38 4.64 31.22
CA VAL A 88 8.47 5.53 31.65
C VAL A 88 8.77 6.60 30.58
N ALA A 89 8.84 6.20 29.30
CA ALA A 89 9.05 7.13 28.19
C ALA A 89 7.81 8.00 27.90
N TRP A 90 6.61 7.48 28.15
CA TRP A 90 5.38 8.27 28.18
C TRP A 90 5.40 9.32 29.30
N THR A 91 5.82 8.94 30.50
CA THR A 91 5.93 9.88 31.63
C THR A 91 6.96 10.97 31.34
N ILE A 92 8.15 10.62 30.87
CA ILE A 92 9.23 11.58 30.64
C ILE A 92 8.98 12.41 29.36
N GLY A 93 8.90 11.74 28.20
CA GLY A 93 8.83 12.40 26.89
C GLY A 93 7.45 12.98 26.56
N TYR A 94 6.38 12.19 26.70
CA TYR A 94 5.05 12.70 26.37
C TYR A 94 4.55 13.68 27.43
N SER A 95 4.51 13.26 28.71
CA SER A 95 3.85 14.01 29.78
C SER A 95 4.71 15.16 30.33
N ILE A 96 5.88 14.88 30.91
CA ILE A 96 6.65 15.88 31.65
C ILE A 96 7.34 16.87 30.71
N MET A 97 7.97 16.40 29.62
CA MET A 97 8.49 17.33 28.61
C MET A 97 7.35 18.10 27.92
N GLY A 98 6.20 17.46 27.63
CA GLY A 98 5.04 18.11 27.02
C GLY A 98 4.40 19.22 27.87
N TYR A 99 4.53 19.14 29.21
CA TYR A 99 4.15 20.22 30.13
C TYR A 99 5.03 21.47 29.91
N TYR A 100 6.36 21.30 29.86
CA TYR A 100 7.28 22.41 29.53
C TYR A 100 7.11 22.91 28.08
N GLY A 101 6.66 22.04 27.17
CA GLY A 101 6.27 22.38 25.80
C GLY A 101 4.89 23.06 25.66
N LYS A 102 4.15 23.26 26.77
CA LYS A 102 2.84 23.94 26.87
C LYS A 102 1.88 23.59 25.73
N THR A 103 1.29 22.39 25.85
CA THR A 103 0.15 21.83 25.06
C THR A 103 0.29 21.72 23.54
N SER A 104 1.23 22.42 22.91
CA SER A 104 1.35 22.53 21.45
C SER A 104 2.11 21.38 20.76
N ALA A 105 2.97 20.67 21.49
CA ALA A 105 3.67 19.48 21.00
C ALA A 105 4.02 18.50 22.13
N PRO A 106 3.40 17.31 22.20
CA PRO A 106 3.97 16.20 22.96
C PRO A 106 5.17 15.61 22.20
N TYR A 107 6.19 15.19 22.93
CA TYR A 107 7.36 14.51 22.34
C TYR A 107 7.09 13.01 22.21
N ALA A 108 7.69 12.37 21.20
CA ALA A 108 7.46 11.00 20.81
C ALA A 108 7.93 10.01 21.90
N PRO A 109 7.02 9.33 22.62
CA PRO A 109 7.41 8.45 23.71
C PRO A 109 7.96 7.12 23.19
N LEU A 110 7.52 6.65 22.02
CA LEU A 110 8.06 5.47 21.36
C LEU A 110 9.50 5.72 20.84
N TYR A 111 9.80 6.92 20.33
CA TYR A 111 11.17 7.33 20.01
C TYR A 111 12.07 7.17 21.25
N LEU A 112 11.70 7.77 22.38
CA LEU A 112 12.49 7.68 23.62
C LEU A 112 12.60 6.24 24.12
N TYR A 113 11.54 5.43 24.00
CA TYR A 113 11.59 4.01 24.34
C TYR A 113 12.61 3.24 23.50
N LEU A 114 12.53 3.32 22.16
CA LEU A 114 13.46 2.62 21.25
C LEU A 114 14.90 3.13 21.34
N ARG A 115 15.11 4.34 21.85
CA ARG A 115 16.44 4.92 22.12
C ARG A 115 17.03 4.50 23.47
N ALA A 116 16.20 4.26 24.49
CA ALA A 116 16.64 3.99 25.86
C ALA A 116 16.55 2.51 26.29
N VAL A 117 15.83 1.66 25.55
CA VAL A 117 15.62 0.24 25.90
C VAL A 117 16.91 -0.58 25.78
N LYS A 118 17.23 -1.34 26.83
CA LYS A 118 18.39 -2.24 26.91
C LYS A 118 17.95 -3.70 26.78
N GLY A 119 17.31 -4.01 25.65
CA GLY A 119 16.74 -5.32 25.33
C GLY A 119 15.74 -5.24 24.18
N SER A 120 14.80 -6.19 24.11
CA SER A 120 13.86 -6.31 23.00
C SER A 120 12.58 -5.51 23.21
N ALA A 121 12.26 -4.63 22.26
CA ALA A 121 10.92 -4.08 22.12
C ALA A 121 9.87 -5.20 21.88
N PRO A 122 8.61 -5.04 22.31
CA PRO A 122 8.02 -3.83 22.91
C PRO A 122 8.07 -3.78 24.45
N ASN A 123 8.47 -4.86 25.13
CA ASN A 123 8.05 -5.10 26.53
C ASN A 123 9.18 -5.33 27.55
N THR A 124 10.46 -5.11 27.21
CA THR A 124 11.56 -5.13 28.22
C THR A 124 11.44 -4.03 29.29
N GLY A 125 10.58 -3.01 29.10
CA GLY A 125 10.47 -1.88 30.01
C GLY A 125 11.69 -0.94 29.99
N LEU A 126 11.71 0.03 30.89
CA LEU A 126 12.81 0.99 31.07
C LEU A 126 13.12 1.22 32.55
N VAL A 127 14.41 1.38 32.85
CA VAL A 127 14.88 2.07 34.07
C VAL A 127 14.83 3.58 33.81
N PRO A 128 14.18 4.40 34.67
CA PRO A 128 13.97 5.83 34.43
C PRO A 128 15.23 6.62 34.10
N GLU A 129 16.35 6.33 34.77
CA GLU A 129 17.61 7.04 34.58
C GLU A 129 18.22 6.81 33.19
N ASN A 130 17.94 5.67 32.53
CA ASN A 130 18.33 5.48 31.12
C ASN A 130 17.58 6.46 30.22
N ALA A 131 16.27 6.63 30.45
CA ALA A 131 15.41 7.50 29.65
C ALA A 131 15.68 8.99 29.93
N LEU A 132 15.90 9.37 31.20
CA LEU A 132 16.31 10.73 31.59
C LEU A 132 17.69 11.07 31.01
N THR A 133 18.64 10.14 31.05
CA THR A 133 19.98 10.34 30.45
C THR A 133 19.89 10.50 28.92
N GLU A 134 19.08 9.71 28.23
CA GLU A 134 18.89 9.82 26.78
C GLU A 134 18.20 11.13 26.39
N ALA A 135 17.12 11.50 27.10
CA ALA A 135 16.41 12.77 26.90
C ALA A 135 17.27 14.02 27.24
N GLN A 136 18.24 13.90 28.15
CA GLN A 136 19.18 15.00 28.46
C GLN A 136 20.33 15.07 27.45
N LYS A 137 20.91 13.93 27.08
CA LYS A 137 22.11 13.88 26.23
C LYS A 137 21.77 14.07 24.75
N ASN A 138 20.78 13.33 24.26
CA ASN A 138 20.44 13.21 22.85
C ASN A 138 19.10 13.90 22.51
N GLY A 139 18.15 13.93 23.44
CA GLY A 139 16.84 14.58 23.27
C GLY A 139 15.75 13.62 22.77
N VAL A 140 14.56 14.16 22.55
CA VAL A 140 13.35 13.39 22.13
C VAL A 140 12.69 14.07 20.95
N ASP A 141 12.41 13.33 19.87
CA ASP A 141 11.75 13.91 18.69
C ASP A 141 10.29 14.31 18.96
N THR A 142 9.69 15.16 18.12
CA THR A 142 8.28 15.55 18.26
C THR A 142 7.36 14.43 17.80
N GLN A 143 6.18 14.28 18.42
CA GLN A 143 5.21 13.28 17.98
C GLN A 143 4.70 13.54 16.54
N SER A 144 4.77 14.78 16.08
CA SER A 144 4.43 15.24 14.72
C SER A 144 5.47 14.88 13.65
N ASP A 145 6.73 14.71 14.04
CA ASP A 145 7.84 14.41 13.12
C ASP A 145 8.20 12.91 13.11
N TYR A 146 7.77 12.15 14.13
CA TYR A 146 8.08 10.73 14.29
C TYR A 146 7.01 9.80 13.67
N PHE A 147 7.29 9.20 12.49
CA PHE A 147 6.26 8.56 11.66
C PHE A 147 5.79 7.17 12.14
N GLN A 148 6.54 6.54 13.04
CA GLN A 148 6.23 5.25 13.69
C GLN A 148 5.20 5.43 14.83
N GLY A 149 4.94 6.68 15.22
CA GLY A 149 3.84 7.04 16.11
C GLY A 149 4.07 6.61 17.55
N THR A 150 3.08 5.93 18.13
CA THR A 150 3.09 5.44 19.51
C THR A 150 3.23 3.93 19.63
N VAL A 151 3.06 3.16 18.54
CA VAL A 151 2.96 1.69 18.60
C VAL A 151 3.79 0.91 17.57
N ASP A 152 4.33 1.50 16.49
CA ASP A 152 5.17 0.74 15.54
C ASP A 152 6.62 0.64 16.05
N TYR A 153 6.83 -0.23 17.02
CA TYR A 153 8.15 -0.54 17.56
C TYR A 153 9.02 -1.40 16.62
N SER A 154 8.51 -1.80 15.45
CA SER A 154 9.26 -2.64 14.50
C SER A 154 10.27 -1.85 13.68
N VAL A 155 9.96 -0.56 13.44
CA VAL A 155 10.81 0.37 12.71
C VAL A 155 11.61 1.23 13.70
N LYS A 156 12.94 1.20 13.60
CA LYS A 156 13.82 2.04 14.43
C LYS A 156 13.73 3.52 14.01
N PRO A 157 13.98 4.48 14.92
CA PRO A 157 14.14 5.89 14.56
C PRO A 157 15.21 6.09 13.48
N THR A 158 14.89 6.92 12.49
CA THR A 158 15.76 7.27 11.36
C THR A 158 16.80 8.31 11.74
N SER A 159 17.85 8.45 10.91
CA SER A 159 18.87 9.48 11.10
C SER A 159 18.32 10.91 11.09
N ALA A 160 17.19 11.15 10.41
CA ALA A 160 16.52 12.46 10.39
C ALA A 160 15.82 12.76 11.71
N GLU A 161 15.06 11.80 12.24
CA GLU A 161 14.37 11.89 13.54
C GLU A 161 15.38 12.02 14.69
N ILE A 162 16.48 11.25 14.64
CA ILE A 162 17.59 11.33 15.60
C ILE A 162 18.27 12.70 15.55
N ALA A 163 18.40 13.32 14.37
CA ALA A 163 18.92 14.68 14.25
C ALA A 163 17.92 15.73 14.78
N ASN A 164 16.62 15.56 14.50
CA ASN A 164 15.58 16.49 14.94
C ASN A 164 15.42 16.50 16.47
N ALA A 165 15.49 15.33 17.11
CA ALA A 165 15.48 15.15 18.56
C ALA A 165 16.55 15.99 19.30
N THR A 166 17.69 16.30 18.65
CA THR A 166 18.75 17.08 19.29
C THR A 166 18.38 18.51 19.64
N ASN A 167 17.30 19.06 19.04
CA ASN A 167 16.74 20.37 19.38
C ASN A 167 15.90 20.37 20.66
N TYR A 168 15.59 19.18 21.21
CA TYR A 168 14.54 18.96 22.21
C TYR A 168 15.08 18.13 23.39
N LYS A 169 15.95 18.74 24.19
CA LYS A 169 16.61 18.08 25.33
C LYS A 169 16.05 18.58 26.66
N ILE A 170 15.98 17.72 27.67
CA ILE A 170 15.77 18.22 29.04
C ILE A 170 17.03 18.96 29.52
N THR A 171 16.86 20.08 30.22
CA THR A 171 18.00 20.87 30.74
C THR A 171 18.71 20.16 31.89
N GLY A 172 17.95 19.39 32.66
CA GLY A 172 18.43 18.58 33.77
C GLY A 172 17.28 17.82 34.43
N TRP A 173 17.63 16.98 35.39
CA TRP A 173 16.69 16.23 36.22
C TRP A 173 17.27 16.05 37.63
N THR A 174 16.42 15.69 38.58
CA THR A 174 16.79 15.42 39.98
C THR A 174 16.07 14.17 40.47
N THR A 175 16.82 13.19 40.96
CA THR A 175 16.27 12.09 41.76
C THR A 175 15.78 12.64 43.09
N LEU A 176 14.49 12.42 43.40
CA LEU A 176 13.96 12.62 44.75
C LEU A 176 14.26 11.35 45.58
N TRP A 177 14.01 10.18 45.02
CA TRP A 177 14.48 8.87 45.49
C TRP A 177 14.45 7.83 44.35
N SER A 178 15.18 6.72 44.49
CA SER A 178 15.23 5.64 43.49
C SER A 178 15.50 4.27 44.12
N GLY A 179 14.95 3.21 43.53
CA GLY A 179 15.24 1.81 43.87
C GLY A 179 14.69 1.31 45.21
N VAL A 180 13.92 2.12 45.95
CA VAL A 180 13.43 1.79 47.29
C VAL A 180 12.07 2.45 47.57
N ALA A 181 11.15 1.68 48.16
CA ALA A 181 9.82 2.15 48.58
C ALA A 181 9.83 2.57 50.08
N ASN A 182 8.68 2.66 50.74
CA ASN A 182 8.56 3.02 52.16
C ASN A 182 9.32 4.31 52.56
N GLN A 183 9.19 5.39 51.77
CA GLN A 183 9.84 6.67 52.06
C GLN A 183 9.09 7.53 53.10
N GLY A 184 7.80 7.22 53.35
CA GLY A 184 6.99 7.94 54.33
C GLY A 184 6.85 9.43 54.03
N ALA A 185 6.57 10.20 55.08
CA ALA A 185 6.43 11.66 55.04
C ALA A 185 7.60 12.40 54.37
N THR A 186 8.83 11.85 54.37
CA THR A 186 9.98 12.43 53.65
C THR A 186 9.82 12.34 52.13
N GLY A 187 9.19 11.27 51.63
CA GLY A 187 8.82 11.09 50.22
C GLY A 187 7.65 12.00 49.82
N GLN A 188 6.61 12.08 50.66
CA GLN A 188 5.52 13.06 50.49
C GLN A 188 6.06 14.48 50.38
N LEU A 189 6.84 14.94 51.38
CA LEU A 189 7.42 16.29 51.43
C LEU A 189 8.31 16.62 50.21
N ALA A 190 9.01 15.63 49.65
CA ALA A 190 9.79 15.80 48.44
C ALA A 190 8.92 15.98 47.17
N ILE A 191 7.77 15.30 47.09
CA ILE A 191 6.77 15.49 46.01
C ILE A 191 6.07 16.85 46.16
N GLU A 192 5.63 17.21 47.36
CA GLU A 192 4.94 18.47 47.64
C GLU A 192 5.81 19.68 47.27
N ARG A 193 7.08 19.69 47.70
CA ARG A 193 8.06 20.73 47.33
C ARG A 193 8.34 20.81 45.83
N ALA A 194 8.39 19.66 45.13
CA ALA A 194 8.60 19.65 43.69
C ALA A 194 7.43 20.31 42.94
N LEU A 195 6.21 19.93 43.32
CA LEU A 195 4.96 20.44 42.72
C LEU A 195 4.72 21.91 43.08
N ALA A 196 4.94 22.31 44.34
CA ALA A 196 4.86 23.71 44.77
C ALA A 196 5.92 24.60 44.10
N ALA A 197 7.07 24.04 43.71
CA ALA A 197 8.07 24.71 42.87
C ALA A 197 7.72 24.70 41.36
N GLY A 198 6.52 24.23 40.97
CA GLY A 198 6.03 24.21 39.58
C GLY A 198 6.56 23.05 38.72
N ASN A 199 7.12 21.99 39.32
CA ASN A 199 7.75 20.88 38.60
C ASN A 199 6.94 19.58 38.76
N PRO A 200 6.35 19.04 37.69
CA PRO A 200 5.75 17.71 37.69
C PRO A 200 6.75 16.61 38.07
N VAL A 201 6.25 15.55 38.72
CA VAL A 201 7.09 14.46 39.25
C VAL A 201 6.79 13.15 38.51
N ALA A 202 7.80 12.50 37.96
CA ALA A 202 7.70 11.13 37.48
C ALA A 202 7.72 10.19 38.68
N ILE A 203 6.67 9.41 38.94
CA ILE A 203 6.61 8.46 40.06
C ILE A 203 6.42 7.02 39.58
N GLY A 204 7.24 6.09 40.10
CA GLY A 204 7.25 4.67 39.70
C GLY A 204 6.83 3.73 40.85
N PHE A 205 5.82 2.88 40.60
CA PHE A 205 5.16 2.08 41.64
C PHE A 205 4.75 0.68 41.13
N PRO A 206 4.53 -0.31 42.03
CA PRO A 206 3.94 -1.60 41.69
C PRO A 206 2.42 -1.45 41.44
N VAL A 207 1.95 -2.02 40.34
CA VAL A 207 0.54 -2.07 39.98
C VAL A 207 -0.10 -3.33 40.54
N PHE A 208 -1.17 -3.17 41.32
CA PHE A 208 -2.02 -4.28 41.75
C PHE A 208 -3.11 -4.58 40.72
N SER A 209 -3.65 -5.80 40.74
CA SER A 209 -4.64 -6.30 39.77
C SER A 209 -5.97 -5.53 39.68
N ASP A 210 -6.28 -4.67 40.66
CA ASP A 210 -7.45 -3.79 40.73
C ASP A 210 -7.22 -2.39 40.10
N PHE A 211 -5.97 -1.94 39.96
CA PHE A 211 -5.66 -0.63 39.36
C PHE A 211 -6.11 -0.51 37.88
N PRO A 212 -5.99 -1.53 37.01
CA PRO A 212 -6.54 -1.47 35.64
C PRO A 212 -8.07 -1.29 35.58
N SER A 213 -8.81 -1.80 36.57
CA SER A 213 -10.27 -1.68 36.62
C SER A 213 -10.76 -0.45 37.40
N TRP A 214 -9.88 0.27 38.11
CA TRP A 214 -10.23 1.51 38.80
C TRP A 214 -10.81 2.56 37.84
N LYS A 215 -11.99 3.11 38.20
CA LYS A 215 -12.72 4.10 37.39
C LYS A 215 -12.75 5.47 38.05
N SER A 216 -13.45 5.62 39.16
CA SER A 216 -13.58 6.92 39.81
C SER A 216 -14.07 6.78 41.25
N GLY A 217 -13.85 7.82 42.04
CA GLY A 217 -14.18 7.86 43.47
C GLY A 217 -13.15 8.68 44.24
N SER A 218 -12.92 8.27 45.49
CA SER A 218 -11.85 8.70 46.39
C SER A 218 -10.45 8.38 45.83
N ALA A 219 -9.40 8.81 46.52
CA ALA A 219 -8.02 8.43 46.22
C ALA A 219 -7.83 6.90 46.18
N TYR A 220 -7.11 6.40 45.18
CA TYR A 220 -6.69 5.00 45.09
C TYR A 220 -5.69 4.68 46.22
N SER A 221 -5.99 3.63 46.98
CA SER A 221 -5.39 3.39 48.30
C SER A 221 -5.04 1.91 48.58
N THR A 222 -5.08 1.03 47.58
CA THR A 222 -4.75 -0.40 47.74
C THR A 222 -3.28 -0.57 48.12
N LEU A 223 -2.99 -1.01 49.35
CA LEU A 223 -1.62 -1.11 49.90
C LEU A 223 -1.00 -2.53 49.83
N THR A 224 -1.77 -3.52 49.38
CA THR A 224 -1.42 -4.95 49.31
C THR A 224 -2.34 -5.65 48.30
N GLY A 225 -1.80 -6.60 47.54
CA GLY A 225 -2.56 -7.37 46.56
C GLY A 225 -1.63 -8.15 45.62
N ASN A 226 -2.19 -8.76 44.58
CA ASN A 226 -1.39 -9.38 43.51
C ASN A 226 -0.76 -8.30 42.63
N VAL A 227 0.58 -8.21 42.61
CA VAL A 227 1.32 -7.27 41.76
C VAL A 227 1.43 -7.83 40.34
N ILE A 228 0.92 -7.08 39.36
CA ILE A 228 0.90 -7.46 37.94
C ILE A 228 1.99 -6.77 37.10
N GLY A 229 2.83 -5.93 37.72
CA GLY A 229 4.01 -5.31 37.11
C GLY A 229 4.33 -3.93 37.68
N GLY A 230 5.40 -3.31 37.19
CA GLY A 230 5.73 -1.91 37.47
C GLY A 230 5.08 -0.94 36.48
N HIS A 231 4.65 0.23 36.95
CA HIS A 231 4.20 1.34 36.11
C HIS A 231 4.80 2.67 36.57
N MET A 232 4.85 3.64 35.67
CA MET A 232 5.30 5.00 35.96
C MET A 232 4.34 6.01 35.31
N VAL A 233 4.03 7.07 36.05
CA VAL A 233 3.10 8.14 35.65
C VAL A 233 3.66 9.52 36.02
N ALA A 234 3.09 10.58 35.45
CA ALA A 234 3.38 11.95 35.84
C ALA A 234 2.37 12.43 36.91
N ALA A 235 2.89 12.88 38.06
CA ALA A 235 2.16 13.64 39.06
C ALA A 235 2.18 15.13 38.72
N TYR A 236 1.02 15.78 38.83
CA TYR A 236 0.81 17.19 38.47
C TYR A 236 0.22 18.04 39.60
N GLY A 237 -0.17 17.45 40.73
CA GLY A 237 -0.77 18.20 41.82
C GLY A 237 -0.90 17.38 43.08
N TYR A 238 -1.26 18.02 44.19
CA TYR A 238 -1.53 17.35 45.45
C TYR A 238 -2.57 18.11 46.27
N ASP A 239 -3.16 17.41 47.23
CA ASP A 239 -3.99 17.96 48.30
C ASP A 239 -3.89 17.05 49.54
N SER A 240 -4.70 17.30 50.57
CA SER A 240 -4.66 16.54 51.83
C SER A 240 -4.98 15.04 51.72
N GLU A 241 -5.60 14.57 50.63
CA GLU A 241 -5.86 13.15 50.42
C GLU A 241 -4.70 12.42 49.73
N GLY A 242 -3.91 13.11 48.92
CA GLY A 242 -2.88 12.49 48.08
C GLY A 242 -2.46 13.29 46.84
N VAL A 243 -1.79 12.60 45.93
CA VAL A 243 -1.18 13.16 44.71
C VAL A 243 -2.03 12.89 43.46
N TRP A 244 -2.27 13.94 42.66
CA TRP A 244 -2.96 13.87 41.37
C TRP A 244 -2.01 13.45 40.26
N ILE A 245 -2.33 12.35 39.57
CA ILE A 245 -1.56 11.76 38.47
C ILE A 245 -2.32 11.81 37.14
N ARG A 246 -1.58 11.85 36.03
CA ARG A 246 -2.06 11.59 34.67
C ARG A 246 -1.47 10.29 34.14
N ASN A 247 -2.35 9.37 33.72
CA ASN A 247 -1.97 8.08 33.15
C ASN A 247 -1.88 8.15 31.61
N SER A 248 -1.35 7.11 30.98
CA SER A 248 -1.19 7.00 29.52
C SER A 248 -2.08 5.88 28.92
N TRP A 249 -3.26 5.66 29.52
CA TRP A 249 -4.18 4.55 29.24
C TRP A 249 -5.53 4.99 28.63
N THR A 250 -5.52 6.07 27.84
CA THR A 250 -6.71 6.80 27.32
C THR A 250 -7.57 7.45 28.41
N THR A 251 -8.50 8.31 27.98
CA THR A 251 -9.51 8.92 28.85
C THR A 251 -10.55 7.93 29.40
N ALA A 252 -10.61 6.69 28.90
CA ALA A 252 -11.56 5.66 29.35
C ALA A 252 -11.08 4.86 30.60
N TRP A 253 -9.85 5.10 31.05
CA TRP A 253 -9.34 4.66 32.35
C TRP A 253 -9.40 5.82 33.35
N GLY A 254 -9.67 5.53 34.62
CA GLY A 254 -9.67 6.55 35.67
C GLY A 254 -10.67 7.69 35.46
N ARG A 255 -10.42 8.83 36.13
CA ARG A 255 -11.19 10.06 36.03
C ARG A 255 -10.76 10.83 34.78
N ASN A 256 -11.28 10.40 33.63
CA ASN A 256 -10.91 10.92 32.30
C ASN A 256 -9.41 10.78 31.98
N GLY A 257 -8.75 9.72 32.46
CA GLY A 257 -7.30 9.47 32.32
C GLY A 257 -6.45 9.89 33.52
N ASP A 258 -6.99 10.75 34.39
CA ASP A 258 -6.33 11.16 35.64
C ASP A 258 -6.79 10.30 36.83
N ALA A 259 -6.01 10.29 37.90
CA ALA A 259 -6.39 9.68 39.18
C ALA A 259 -5.77 10.46 40.35
N LYS A 260 -6.20 10.16 41.57
CA LYS A 260 -5.47 10.54 42.78
C LYS A 260 -4.96 9.26 43.45
N LEU A 261 -3.67 9.20 43.78
CA LEU A 261 -3.09 8.15 44.63
C LEU A 261 -3.03 8.69 46.06
N SER A 262 -3.49 7.93 47.06
CA SER A 262 -3.48 8.41 48.45
C SER A 262 -2.06 8.56 49.00
N TRP A 263 -1.85 9.44 49.97
CA TRP A 263 -0.53 9.57 50.61
C TRP A 263 -0.03 8.25 51.21
N ALA A 264 -0.92 7.46 51.83
CA ALA A 264 -0.58 6.12 52.31
C ALA A 264 -0.11 5.14 51.20
N PHE A 265 -0.57 5.31 49.95
CA PHE A 265 -0.05 4.57 48.80
C PHE A 265 1.33 5.08 48.38
N VAL A 266 1.48 6.41 48.26
CA VAL A 266 2.73 7.07 47.87
C VAL A 266 3.86 6.70 48.83
N ASP A 267 3.67 6.97 50.12
CA ASP A 267 4.61 6.76 51.21
C ASP A 267 5.16 5.33 51.26
N LYS A 268 4.28 4.35 51.03
CA LYS A 268 4.58 2.93 51.19
C LYS A 268 5.13 2.29 49.92
N LEU A 269 4.63 2.67 48.73
CA LEU A 269 4.78 1.87 47.51
C LEU A 269 5.45 2.59 46.33
N VAL A 270 5.56 3.93 46.32
CA VAL A 270 6.33 4.61 45.27
C VAL A 270 7.82 4.34 45.49
N SER A 271 8.41 3.62 44.55
CA SER A 271 9.77 3.07 44.61
C SER A 271 10.85 3.95 43.97
N ALA A 272 10.42 4.95 43.21
CA ALA A 272 11.29 6.00 42.67
C ALA A 272 10.46 7.25 42.33
N ALA A 273 11.05 8.42 42.49
CA ALA A 273 10.46 9.69 42.08
C ALA A 273 11.53 10.65 41.53
N TYR A 274 11.22 11.35 40.43
CA TYR A 274 12.16 12.25 39.73
C TYR A 274 11.46 13.53 39.26
N THR A 275 12.15 14.66 39.29
CA THR A 275 11.74 15.88 38.59
C THR A 275 12.63 16.13 37.38
N VAL A 276 12.07 16.78 36.35
CA VAL A 276 12.81 17.40 35.25
C VAL A 276 12.87 18.91 35.52
N THR A 277 14.04 19.53 35.33
CA THR A 277 14.26 20.98 35.56
C THR A 277 13.66 21.87 34.47
N GLY A 278 13.40 21.30 33.30
CA GLY A 278 12.79 21.97 32.15
C GLY A 278 13.20 21.31 30.84
N VAL A 279 12.62 21.77 29.74
CA VAL A 279 13.09 21.46 28.38
C VAL A 279 13.85 22.67 27.85
N ALA A 280 14.97 22.43 27.17
CA ALA A 280 15.73 23.49 26.53
C ALA A 280 14.89 24.14 25.41
N ALA A 281 14.82 25.47 25.39
CA ALA A 281 14.18 26.18 24.29
C ALA A 281 14.92 25.86 22.99
N ALA A 282 14.19 25.29 22.01
CA ALA A 282 14.75 25.05 20.68
C ALA A 282 15.25 26.37 20.07
N ALA A 283 16.47 26.37 19.54
CA ALA A 283 17.14 27.55 18.99
C ALA A 283 16.47 27.99 17.66
N THR A 284 15.31 28.63 17.81
CA THR A 284 14.16 28.63 16.88
C THR A 284 13.57 27.23 16.65
N PRO A 285 12.23 27.05 16.63
CA PRO A 285 11.60 25.78 16.28
C PRO A 285 11.83 25.42 14.80
N LYS A 286 12.95 24.73 14.52
CA LYS A 286 13.31 24.30 13.18
C LYS A 286 12.46 23.10 12.74
N VAL A 287 11.24 23.39 12.27
CA VAL A 287 10.39 22.41 11.57
C VAL A 287 11.22 21.68 10.50
N PRO A 288 11.29 20.35 10.49
CA PRO A 288 11.97 19.62 9.44
C PRO A 288 11.16 19.67 8.14
N ALA A 289 11.86 19.72 7.00
CA ALA A 289 11.22 19.49 5.70
C ALA A 289 10.53 18.10 5.72
N PRO A 290 9.33 17.96 5.13
CA PRO A 290 8.54 16.75 5.29
C PRO A 290 9.14 15.62 4.46
N THR A 291 8.88 14.37 4.85
CA THR A 291 9.23 13.19 4.05
C THR A 291 7.98 12.49 3.52
N VAL A 292 8.11 11.83 2.36
CA VAL A 292 7.09 10.96 1.81
C VAL A 292 7.66 9.54 1.78
N VAL A 293 7.20 8.71 2.70
CA VAL A 293 7.61 7.32 2.89
C VAL A 293 6.64 6.36 2.19
N GLY A 294 5.34 6.61 2.32
CA GLY A 294 4.29 5.77 1.74
C GLY A 294 3.26 6.56 0.92
N LEU A 295 2.71 5.89 -0.09
CA LEU A 295 1.61 6.34 -0.95
C LEU A 295 0.65 5.16 -1.15
N SER A 296 -0.66 5.34 -0.93
CA SER A 296 -1.64 4.26 -1.17
C SER A 296 -1.83 3.89 -2.64
N ALA A 297 -1.54 4.81 -3.55
CA ALA A 297 -1.49 4.57 -4.99
C ALA A 297 -0.34 5.36 -5.62
N ARG A 298 0.30 4.78 -6.64
CA ARG A 298 1.37 5.41 -7.42
C ARG A 298 0.92 5.85 -8.82
N SER A 299 -0.36 5.77 -9.11
CA SER A 299 -0.96 6.26 -10.35
C SER A 299 -2.44 6.59 -10.19
N ALA A 300 -2.98 7.36 -11.13
CA ALA A 300 -4.40 7.70 -11.25
C ALA A 300 -4.78 8.03 -12.71
N SER A 301 -6.06 8.20 -12.99
CA SER A 301 -6.56 8.75 -14.27
C SER A 301 -6.07 10.19 -14.49
N THR A 302 -5.80 10.57 -15.75
CA THR A 302 -5.55 11.98 -16.15
C THR A 302 -6.66 12.94 -15.73
N SER A 303 -7.89 12.45 -15.53
CA SER A 303 -9.02 13.25 -15.00
C SER A 303 -8.85 13.69 -13.54
N GLY A 304 -7.95 13.07 -12.78
CA GLY A 304 -7.91 13.22 -11.32
C GLY A 304 -9.16 12.65 -10.64
N GLY A 305 -9.45 13.15 -9.43
CA GLY A 305 -10.65 12.86 -8.63
C GLY A 305 -10.50 11.70 -7.62
N SER A 306 -9.57 10.78 -7.85
CA SER A 306 -9.20 9.75 -6.86
C SER A 306 -8.45 10.35 -5.66
N THR A 307 -8.35 9.63 -4.55
CA THR A 307 -7.54 10.04 -3.38
C THR A 307 -6.28 9.19 -3.20
N VAL A 308 -5.23 9.81 -2.67
CA VAL A 308 -3.97 9.16 -2.26
C VAL A 308 -3.72 9.47 -0.78
N LEU A 309 -3.56 8.42 0.03
CA LEU A 309 -3.08 8.54 1.40
C LEU A 309 -1.54 8.62 1.36
N ILE A 310 -0.99 9.65 2.00
CA ILE A 310 0.44 9.97 2.06
C ILE A 310 0.90 9.79 3.52
N THR A 311 2.00 9.07 3.73
CA THR A 311 2.61 8.85 5.05
C THR A 311 4.09 9.20 5.06
N GLY A 312 4.60 9.63 6.22
CA GLY A 312 5.96 10.12 6.41
C GLY A 312 6.06 11.13 7.56
N THR A 313 7.17 11.85 7.65
CA THR A 313 7.49 12.82 8.72
C THR A 313 7.09 14.26 8.35
N GLY A 314 6.90 15.13 9.34
CA GLY A 314 6.63 16.56 9.14
C GLY A 314 5.26 16.88 8.52
N LEU A 315 4.35 15.90 8.46
CA LEU A 315 3.05 16.03 7.79
C LEU A 315 2.04 16.83 8.63
N ALA A 316 2.20 16.88 9.95
CA ALA A 316 1.36 17.68 10.85
C ALA A 316 1.35 19.17 10.47
N SER A 317 2.51 19.71 10.09
CA SER A 317 2.70 21.11 9.68
C SER A 317 2.51 21.35 8.18
N ALA A 318 2.11 20.34 7.39
CA ALA A 318 1.98 20.47 5.93
C ALA A 318 0.99 21.57 5.52
N THR A 319 1.39 22.39 4.55
CA THR A 319 0.66 23.53 3.99
C THR A 319 0.26 23.32 2.54
N ALA A 320 0.96 22.46 1.79
CA ALA A 320 0.60 22.10 0.43
C ALA A 320 0.96 20.64 0.11
N VAL A 321 0.19 20.04 -0.80
CA VAL A 321 0.54 18.82 -1.53
C VAL A 321 0.49 19.16 -3.01
N ARG A 322 1.45 18.69 -3.82
CA ARG A 322 1.46 18.87 -5.28
C ARG A 322 1.62 17.55 -6.01
N PHE A 323 1.04 17.46 -7.20
CA PHE A 323 1.20 16.38 -8.16
C PHE A 323 1.76 16.98 -9.46
N GLY A 324 3.09 16.88 -9.64
CA GLY A 324 3.80 17.67 -10.64
C GLY A 324 3.70 19.17 -10.30
N PRO A 325 3.31 20.05 -11.25
CA PRO A 325 3.13 21.47 -10.96
C PRO A 325 1.85 21.75 -10.14
N THR A 326 0.82 20.92 -10.25
CA THR A 326 -0.53 21.21 -9.78
C THR A 326 -0.69 20.97 -8.28
N THR A 327 -1.25 21.95 -7.56
CA THR A 327 -1.59 21.80 -6.13
C THR A 327 -2.84 20.95 -5.95
N ALA A 328 -2.80 20.02 -4.99
CA ALA A 328 -3.93 19.17 -4.59
C ALA A 328 -4.66 19.77 -3.37
N THR A 329 -5.97 19.51 -3.27
CA THR A 329 -6.68 19.62 -1.99
C THR A 329 -6.37 18.40 -1.13
N PHE A 330 -6.27 18.56 0.18
CA PHE A 330 -5.97 17.47 1.10
C PHE A 330 -6.57 17.69 2.48
N THR A 331 -6.80 16.60 3.21
CA THR A 331 -7.16 16.61 4.64
C THR A 331 -6.06 15.96 5.47
N LYS A 332 -6.03 16.29 6.77
CA LYS A 332 -5.13 15.67 7.75
C LYS A 332 -5.92 14.71 8.63
N SER A 333 -5.35 13.54 8.91
CA SER A 333 -5.86 12.61 9.92
C SER A 333 -4.72 12.13 10.81
N THR A 334 -5.01 11.85 12.08
CA THR A 334 -4.02 11.40 13.06
C THR A 334 -4.47 10.07 13.67
N GLU A 335 -3.63 9.05 13.56
CA GLU A 335 -3.86 7.73 14.16
C GLU A 335 -2.58 7.27 14.88
N ASN A 336 -2.71 6.83 16.14
CA ASN A 336 -1.57 6.37 16.96
C ASN A 336 -0.39 7.37 16.98
N GLY A 337 -0.69 8.67 17.08
CA GLY A 337 0.29 9.76 17.05
C GLY A 337 0.80 10.16 15.65
N VAL A 338 0.59 9.34 14.62
CA VAL A 338 1.07 9.61 13.25
C VAL A 338 0.08 10.48 12.50
N THR A 339 0.52 11.64 11.97
CA THR A 339 -0.29 12.39 11.00
C THR A 339 -0.11 11.83 9.59
N ARG A 340 -1.22 11.66 8.86
CA ARG A 340 -1.26 11.28 7.44
C ARG A 340 -2.03 12.34 6.65
N LEU A 341 -1.71 12.48 5.37
CA LEU A 341 -2.45 13.37 4.46
C LEU A 341 -3.30 12.51 3.51
N LEU A 342 -4.59 12.79 3.40
CA LEU A 342 -5.43 12.24 2.34
C LEU A 342 -5.62 13.32 1.27
N ALA A 343 -4.88 13.21 0.17
CA ALA A 343 -4.86 14.19 -0.91
C ALA A 343 -5.73 13.74 -2.09
N THR A 344 -6.54 14.64 -2.62
CA THR A 344 -7.31 14.43 -3.86
C THR A 344 -6.41 14.70 -5.05
N VAL A 345 -6.24 13.72 -5.93
CA VAL A 345 -5.43 13.84 -7.14
C VAL A 345 -6.09 14.86 -8.08
N PRO A 346 -5.41 15.95 -8.48
CA PRO A 346 -5.95 16.91 -9.44
C PRO A 346 -5.92 16.30 -10.87
N ALA A 347 -6.55 16.96 -11.84
CA ALA A 347 -6.36 16.60 -13.24
C ALA A 347 -4.88 16.84 -13.67
N GLY A 348 -4.37 16.01 -14.56
CA GLY A 348 -2.97 16.03 -14.98
C GLY A 348 -2.74 15.42 -16.37
N ALA A 349 -1.67 15.88 -17.03
CA ALA A 349 -1.23 15.33 -18.32
C ALA A 349 -0.67 13.91 -18.15
N ALA A 350 -0.88 13.04 -19.14
CA ALA A 350 -0.48 11.64 -19.10
C ALA A 350 1.04 11.46 -19.00
N GLY A 351 1.47 10.44 -18.26
CA GLY A 351 2.87 10.10 -18.03
C GLY A 351 3.36 10.39 -16.62
N SER A 352 4.69 10.49 -16.46
CA SER A 352 5.35 10.58 -15.17
C SER A 352 5.06 11.92 -14.46
N ALA A 353 4.80 11.84 -13.15
CA ALA A 353 4.65 12.97 -12.26
C ALA A 353 5.34 12.67 -10.91
N ASN A 354 5.45 13.68 -10.05
CA ASN A 354 5.97 13.51 -8.70
C ASN A 354 4.97 14.08 -7.69
N ILE A 355 4.75 13.36 -6.59
CA ILE A 355 4.10 13.91 -5.40
C ILE A 355 5.17 14.59 -4.54
N THR A 356 4.89 15.82 -4.12
CA THR A 356 5.65 16.50 -3.08
C THR A 356 4.72 17.08 -2.01
N VAL A 357 5.22 17.15 -0.79
CA VAL A 357 4.57 17.83 0.35
C VAL A 357 5.42 19.03 0.74
N THR A 358 4.79 20.15 1.08
CA THR A 358 5.47 21.34 1.60
C THR A 358 4.96 21.65 3.01
N ASN A 359 5.86 22.03 3.90
CA ASN A 359 5.59 22.59 5.23
C ASN A 359 6.53 23.80 5.48
N PRO A 360 6.48 24.49 6.63
CA PRO A 360 7.37 25.62 6.92
C PRO A 360 8.88 25.31 6.92
N GLY A 361 9.26 24.03 7.10
CA GLY A 361 10.64 23.54 7.02
C GLY A 361 11.13 23.28 5.60
N GLY A 362 10.26 23.30 4.59
CA GLY A 362 10.61 23.13 3.18
C GLY A 362 9.68 22.17 2.44
N THR A 363 10.15 21.67 1.30
CA THR A 363 9.43 20.70 0.44
C THR A 363 10.14 19.35 0.47
N SER A 364 9.38 18.27 0.46
CA SER A 364 9.89 16.90 0.44
C SER A 364 10.69 16.59 -0.82
N SER A 365 11.55 15.57 -0.73
CA SER A 365 12.00 14.84 -1.92
C SER A 365 10.78 14.38 -2.75
N PRO A 366 10.89 14.33 -4.10
CA PRO A 366 9.80 13.89 -4.96
C PRO A 366 9.55 12.39 -4.84
N ALA A 367 8.28 12.01 -4.63
CA ALA A 367 7.84 10.61 -4.68
C ALA A 367 7.16 10.32 -6.03
N SER A 368 7.66 9.31 -6.76
CA SER A 368 7.21 9.02 -8.13
C SER A 368 5.74 8.60 -8.22
N PHE A 369 5.04 9.17 -9.19
CA PHE A 369 3.63 8.98 -9.52
C PHE A 369 3.44 8.92 -11.06
N SER A 370 2.28 8.48 -11.55
CA SER A 370 1.98 8.46 -12.99
C SER A 370 0.51 8.73 -13.29
N TYR A 371 0.24 9.63 -14.23
CA TYR A 371 -1.10 9.84 -14.78
C TYR A 371 -1.31 8.91 -15.98
N LEU A 372 -2.31 8.03 -15.87
CA LEU A 372 -2.71 7.11 -16.92
C LEU A 372 -3.83 7.73 -17.75
N ALA A 373 -3.60 7.87 -19.06
CA ALA A 373 -4.68 8.18 -19.99
C ALA A 373 -5.66 7.00 -20.05
N PRO A 374 -6.96 7.22 -20.29
CA PRO A 374 -7.90 6.14 -20.56
C PRO A 374 -7.50 5.39 -21.86
N ALA A 375 -7.77 4.09 -21.89
CA ALA A 375 -7.64 3.31 -23.11
C ALA A 375 -8.63 3.81 -24.19
N PRO A 376 -8.27 3.73 -25.48
CA PRO A 376 -9.14 4.20 -26.56
C PRO A 376 -10.40 3.31 -26.67
N THR A 377 -11.46 3.87 -27.25
CA THR A 377 -12.65 3.08 -27.64
C THR A 377 -12.75 3.00 -29.16
N VAL A 378 -13.41 1.94 -29.65
CA VAL A 378 -13.83 1.80 -31.04
C VAL A 378 -15.35 1.76 -31.04
N THR A 379 -16.00 2.55 -31.90
CA THR A 379 -17.46 2.65 -32.01
C THR A 379 -17.99 2.28 -33.40
N GLY A 380 -17.11 2.05 -34.37
CA GLY A 380 -17.48 1.52 -35.67
C GLY A 380 -16.32 1.49 -36.68
N LEU A 381 -16.52 0.72 -37.74
CA LEU A 381 -15.66 0.65 -38.92
C LEU A 381 -16.48 1.06 -40.16
N SER A 382 -15.90 1.81 -41.09
CA SER A 382 -16.57 2.21 -42.34
C SER A 382 -16.81 1.06 -43.32
N ALA A 383 -16.18 -0.09 -43.09
CA ALA A 383 -16.48 -1.36 -43.74
C ALA A 383 -16.20 -2.49 -42.74
N THR A 384 -17.12 -3.45 -42.66
CA THR A 384 -17.04 -4.64 -41.78
C THR A 384 -16.54 -5.89 -42.51
N GLU A 385 -16.20 -5.78 -43.80
CA GLU A 385 -15.65 -6.87 -44.60
C GLU A 385 -14.44 -6.42 -45.43
N SER A 386 -13.53 -7.35 -45.71
CA SER A 386 -12.42 -7.17 -46.67
C SER A 386 -12.01 -8.51 -47.27
N VAL A 387 -11.61 -8.55 -48.54
CA VAL A 387 -10.97 -9.75 -49.10
C VAL A 387 -9.68 -10.08 -48.35
N ILE A 388 -9.31 -11.37 -48.26
CA ILE A 388 -8.09 -11.82 -47.56
C ILE A 388 -6.80 -11.14 -48.04
N PHE A 389 -6.77 -10.57 -49.25
CA PHE A 389 -5.61 -9.85 -49.77
C PHE A 389 -5.33 -8.52 -49.05
N GLY A 390 -6.32 -7.94 -48.35
CA GLY A 390 -6.23 -6.62 -47.75
C GLY A 390 -6.17 -5.50 -48.80
N GLY A 391 -5.55 -4.37 -48.43
CA GLY A 391 -5.34 -3.21 -49.31
C GLY A 391 -6.49 -2.19 -49.34
N SER A 392 -7.67 -2.55 -48.84
CA SER A 392 -8.76 -1.60 -48.57
C SER A 392 -8.35 -0.60 -47.49
N THR A 393 -8.81 0.65 -47.60
CA THR A 393 -8.67 1.65 -46.53
C THR A 393 -9.97 1.71 -45.73
N VAL A 394 -9.87 1.54 -44.42
CA VAL A 394 -11.00 1.58 -43.49
C VAL A 394 -10.84 2.79 -42.57
N THR A 395 -11.92 3.56 -42.41
CA THR A 395 -12.05 4.57 -41.37
C THR A 395 -12.57 3.90 -40.11
N LEU A 396 -11.94 4.15 -38.98
CA LEU A 396 -12.32 3.68 -37.66
C LEU A 396 -12.78 4.89 -36.83
N THR A 397 -13.97 4.80 -36.26
CA THR A 397 -14.52 5.80 -35.33
C THR A 397 -14.39 5.34 -33.88
N GLY A 398 -14.26 6.28 -32.95
CA GLY A 398 -14.00 5.97 -31.55
C GLY A 398 -13.83 7.20 -30.65
N THR A 399 -13.06 7.03 -29.57
CA THR A 399 -12.63 8.11 -28.67
C THR A 399 -11.21 7.86 -28.16
N GLY A 400 -10.44 8.90 -27.86
CA GLY A 400 -9.07 8.78 -27.36
C GLY A 400 -8.08 8.30 -28.42
N LEU A 401 -8.40 8.49 -29.71
CA LEU A 401 -7.58 8.03 -30.83
C LEU A 401 -6.36 8.93 -31.10
N THR A 402 -6.26 10.09 -30.45
CA THR A 402 -5.08 10.96 -30.52
C THR A 402 -3.84 10.22 -30.02
N GLY A 403 -2.79 10.20 -30.83
CA GLY A 403 -1.54 9.49 -30.49
C GLY A 403 -1.63 7.96 -30.65
N ALA A 404 -2.62 7.43 -31.38
CA ALA A 404 -2.63 6.02 -31.77
C ALA A 404 -1.35 5.65 -32.53
N THR A 405 -0.63 4.64 -32.02
CA THR A 405 0.66 4.18 -32.56
C THR A 405 0.48 3.01 -33.53
N SER A 406 -0.60 2.24 -33.36
CA SER A 406 -0.92 1.07 -34.18
C SER A 406 -2.40 0.73 -34.16
N VAL A 407 -2.86 0.12 -35.25
CA VAL A 407 -4.13 -0.64 -35.31
C VAL A 407 -3.76 -2.11 -35.46
N ARG A 408 -4.42 -3.00 -34.72
CA ARG A 408 -4.22 -4.45 -34.79
C ARG A 408 -5.46 -5.07 -35.39
N VAL A 409 -5.31 -5.63 -36.59
CA VAL A 409 -6.37 -6.36 -37.30
C VAL A 409 -6.13 -7.85 -37.05
N GLY A 410 -6.79 -8.38 -36.02
CA GLY A 410 -6.41 -9.64 -35.40
C GLY A 410 -4.98 -9.57 -34.85
N SER A 411 -4.11 -10.47 -35.32
CA SER A 411 -2.69 -10.50 -34.93
C SER A 411 -1.78 -9.54 -35.72
N VAL A 412 -2.25 -8.97 -36.82
CA VAL A 412 -1.42 -8.19 -37.75
C VAL A 412 -1.54 -6.69 -37.50
N THR A 413 -0.40 -6.01 -37.39
CA THR A 413 -0.34 -4.56 -37.13
C THR A 413 -0.39 -3.75 -38.43
N ALA A 414 -1.31 -2.79 -38.51
CA ALA A 414 -1.36 -1.72 -39.49
C ALA A 414 -0.98 -0.36 -38.86
N LYS A 415 -0.46 0.56 -39.68
CA LYS A 415 -0.15 1.94 -39.27
C LYS A 415 -1.40 2.82 -39.42
N PRO A 416 -1.85 3.53 -38.36
CA PRO A 416 -2.92 4.51 -38.47
C PRO A 416 -2.47 5.82 -39.13
N THR A 417 -3.43 6.48 -39.78
CA THR A 417 -3.43 7.91 -40.08
C THR A 417 -4.53 8.54 -39.24
N VAL A 418 -4.16 9.13 -38.10
CA VAL A 418 -5.13 9.78 -37.19
C VAL A 418 -5.59 11.11 -37.79
N THR A 419 -6.91 11.34 -37.81
CA THR A 419 -7.52 12.57 -38.37
C THR A 419 -8.14 13.46 -37.31
N SER A 420 -8.63 12.86 -36.22
CA SER A 420 -9.12 13.53 -35.00
C SER A 420 -9.03 12.55 -33.82
N ASP A 421 -9.37 12.99 -32.61
CA ASP A 421 -9.48 12.08 -31.46
C ASP A 421 -10.61 11.02 -31.60
N THR A 422 -11.51 11.22 -32.56
CA THR A 422 -12.68 10.38 -32.82
C THR A 422 -12.65 9.64 -34.16
N SER A 423 -11.63 9.87 -35.00
CA SER A 423 -11.49 9.26 -36.33
C SER A 423 -10.04 9.04 -36.73
N LEU A 424 -9.70 7.81 -37.15
CA LEU A 424 -8.47 7.46 -37.85
C LEU A 424 -8.77 6.62 -39.10
N THR A 425 -7.84 6.56 -40.04
CA THR A 425 -7.87 5.58 -41.14
C THR A 425 -6.70 4.62 -41.05
N PHE A 426 -6.85 3.40 -41.59
CA PHE A 426 -5.77 2.44 -41.75
C PHE A 426 -5.99 1.61 -43.02
N VAL A 427 -4.91 1.03 -43.56
CA VAL A 427 -5.00 0.06 -44.65
C VAL A 427 -5.11 -1.34 -44.05
N VAL A 428 -6.13 -2.10 -44.45
CA VAL A 428 -6.34 -3.48 -44.00
C VAL A 428 -5.16 -4.35 -44.47
N PRO A 429 -4.45 -5.07 -43.59
CA PRO A 429 -3.35 -5.92 -43.99
C PRO A 429 -3.84 -7.21 -44.69
N LYS A 430 -2.91 -7.95 -45.29
CA LYS A 430 -3.21 -9.29 -45.83
C LYS A 430 -3.46 -10.29 -44.69
N ALA A 431 -4.53 -11.08 -44.82
CA ALA A 431 -4.82 -12.25 -43.99
C ALA A 431 -4.32 -13.56 -44.62
N ALA A 432 -4.25 -14.61 -43.80
CA ALA A 432 -3.90 -15.97 -44.23
C ALA A 432 -5.12 -16.87 -44.51
N LYS A 433 -6.31 -16.48 -44.03
CA LYS A 433 -7.60 -17.17 -44.15
C LYS A 433 -8.74 -16.16 -44.03
N SER A 434 -9.91 -16.52 -44.51
CA SER A 434 -11.19 -15.87 -44.18
C SER A 434 -11.61 -16.11 -42.72
N GLY A 435 -12.55 -15.29 -42.23
CA GLY A 435 -13.10 -15.30 -40.88
C GLY A 435 -13.08 -13.93 -40.17
N PRO A 436 -13.84 -13.77 -39.08
CA PRO A 436 -13.90 -12.54 -38.30
C PRO A 436 -12.63 -12.30 -37.48
N VAL A 437 -12.20 -11.04 -37.38
CA VAL A 437 -11.16 -10.56 -36.46
C VAL A 437 -11.57 -9.22 -35.83
N HIS A 438 -11.04 -8.92 -34.65
CA HIS A 438 -11.19 -7.59 -34.04
C HIS A 438 -10.13 -6.59 -34.54
N VAL A 439 -10.49 -5.30 -34.59
CA VAL A 439 -9.70 -4.17 -35.07
C VAL A 439 -9.41 -3.23 -33.88
N THR A 440 -8.43 -3.59 -33.06
CA THR A 440 -8.11 -2.84 -31.84
C THR A 440 -7.10 -1.72 -32.09
N VAL A 441 -7.23 -0.61 -31.37
CA VAL A 441 -6.33 0.55 -31.47
C VAL A 441 -5.42 0.60 -30.26
N VAL A 442 -4.13 0.88 -30.45
CA VAL A 442 -3.14 1.06 -29.37
C VAL A 442 -2.72 2.54 -29.29
N THR A 443 -2.85 3.14 -28.11
CA THR A 443 -2.38 4.50 -27.77
C THR A 443 -1.55 4.45 -26.47
N PRO A 444 -0.94 5.57 -26.01
CA PRO A 444 -0.32 5.63 -24.69
C PRO A 444 -1.27 5.35 -23.51
N GLY A 445 -2.59 5.40 -23.71
CA GLY A 445 -3.59 4.98 -22.71
C GLY A 445 -3.86 3.47 -22.68
N GLY A 446 -3.27 2.70 -23.59
CA GLY A 446 -3.44 1.24 -23.69
C GLY A 446 -4.03 0.79 -25.03
N THR A 447 -4.58 -0.43 -25.05
CA THR A 447 -5.27 -0.99 -26.22
C THR A 447 -6.78 -0.91 -26.00
N SER A 448 -7.55 -0.65 -27.06
CA SER A 448 -9.02 -0.67 -26.99
C SER A 448 -9.54 -2.06 -26.63
N LYS A 449 -10.72 -2.10 -26.00
CA LYS A 449 -11.45 -3.36 -25.79
C LYS A 449 -12.06 -3.83 -27.12
N THR A 450 -12.08 -5.14 -27.31
CA THR A 450 -12.82 -5.82 -28.38
C THR A 450 -14.32 -5.76 -28.11
N THR A 451 -15.12 -5.55 -29.15
CA THR A 451 -16.59 -5.44 -29.14
C THR A 451 -17.16 -5.96 -30.46
N ASP A 452 -18.48 -5.95 -30.65
CA ASP A 452 -19.05 -6.21 -31.98
C ASP A 452 -18.78 -5.06 -32.98
N ALA A 453 -18.51 -3.84 -32.47
CA ALA A 453 -18.28 -2.64 -33.28
C ALA A 453 -16.87 -2.52 -33.87
N ASP A 454 -15.92 -3.39 -33.46
CA ASP A 454 -14.58 -3.48 -34.04
C ASP A 454 -14.33 -4.77 -34.83
N VAL A 455 -15.39 -5.52 -35.19
CA VAL A 455 -15.27 -6.74 -36.01
C VAL A 455 -15.11 -6.40 -37.50
N LEU A 456 -14.04 -6.93 -38.11
CA LEU A 456 -13.82 -7.00 -39.54
C LEU A 456 -13.78 -8.48 -39.97
N THR A 457 -14.64 -8.87 -40.90
CA THR A 457 -14.64 -10.21 -41.49
C THR A 457 -13.75 -10.24 -42.72
N TYR A 458 -12.72 -11.08 -42.71
CA TYR A 458 -12.03 -11.44 -43.94
C TYR A 458 -12.89 -12.40 -44.75
N VAL A 459 -13.16 -12.06 -46.00
CA VAL A 459 -13.87 -12.92 -46.96
C VAL A 459 -12.90 -13.45 -48.00
N ASP A 460 -13.13 -14.65 -48.50
CA ASP A 460 -12.39 -15.16 -49.66
C ASP A 460 -12.83 -14.40 -50.93
N PRO A 461 -11.93 -14.17 -51.90
CA PRO A 461 -12.27 -13.45 -53.13
C PRO A 461 -13.20 -14.30 -54.01
N PRO A 462 -13.81 -13.73 -55.07
CA PRO A 462 -14.55 -14.51 -56.05
C PRO A 462 -13.73 -15.65 -56.67
N ALA A 463 -14.41 -16.73 -57.07
CA ALA A 463 -13.77 -17.82 -57.79
C ALA A 463 -13.24 -17.32 -59.16
N PRO A 464 -12.06 -17.79 -59.61
CA PRO A 464 -11.41 -17.27 -60.80
C PRO A 464 -12.17 -17.67 -62.06
N VAL A 465 -12.46 -16.70 -62.95
CA VAL A 465 -13.18 -16.97 -64.21
C VAL A 465 -12.19 -16.93 -65.37
N VAL A 466 -12.03 -18.05 -66.08
CA VAL A 466 -11.26 -18.07 -67.35
C VAL A 466 -12.18 -17.62 -68.49
N THR A 467 -11.81 -16.53 -69.16
CA THR A 467 -12.56 -15.94 -70.28
C THR A 467 -11.95 -16.25 -71.65
N GLY A 468 -10.76 -16.86 -71.70
CA GLY A 468 -10.20 -17.46 -72.90
C GLY A 468 -8.71 -17.75 -72.85
N LEU A 469 -8.18 -18.31 -73.93
CA LEU A 469 -6.76 -18.58 -74.14
C LEU A 469 -6.29 -17.82 -75.39
N THR A 470 -5.11 -17.18 -75.37
CA THR A 470 -4.56 -16.53 -76.58
C THR A 470 -4.18 -17.55 -77.67
N VAL A 471 -3.91 -18.78 -77.27
CA VAL A 471 -3.74 -19.95 -78.14
C VAL A 471 -4.46 -21.14 -77.47
N ALA A 472 -5.48 -21.69 -78.13
CA ALA A 472 -6.31 -22.79 -77.62
C ALA A 472 -6.01 -24.15 -78.28
N THR A 473 -5.07 -24.20 -79.23
CA THR A 473 -4.71 -25.42 -79.97
C THR A 473 -3.20 -25.59 -80.12
N GLY A 474 -2.75 -26.84 -80.26
CA GLY A 474 -1.34 -27.18 -80.46
C GLY A 474 -1.17 -28.59 -81.02
N LYS A 475 0.07 -29.05 -81.22
CA LYS A 475 0.37 -30.42 -81.66
C LYS A 475 0.64 -31.34 -80.47
N ALA A 476 0.13 -32.57 -80.51
CA ALA A 476 0.30 -33.59 -79.47
C ALA A 476 1.77 -33.87 -79.11
N SER A 477 2.67 -33.77 -80.08
CA SER A 477 4.11 -34.00 -79.93
C SER A 477 4.91 -32.83 -79.32
N GLY A 478 4.34 -31.62 -79.29
CA GLY A 478 5.03 -30.39 -78.88
C GLY A 478 4.54 -29.81 -77.56
N THR A 479 5.10 -28.66 -77.18
CA THR A 479 4.53 -27.77 -76.16
C THR A 479 3.92 -26.54 -76.84
N THR A 480 3.11 -25.76 -76.11
CA THR A 480 2.52 -24.52 -76.66
C THR A 480 2.41 -23.45 -75.59
N ALA A 481 3.05 -22.30 -75.81
CA ALA A 481 2.91 -21.14 -74.93
C ALA A 481 1.55 -20.48 -75.15
N THR A 482 0.83 -20.16 -74.06
CA THR A 482 -0.45 -19.47 -74.13
C THR A 482 -0.67 -18.58 -72.90
N THR A 483 -1.46 -17.52 -73.06
CA THR A 483 -1.91 -16.65 -71.97
C THR A 483 -3.37 -16.94 -71.69
N ILE A 484 -3.66 -17.35 -70.45
CA ILE A 484 -4.99 -17.45 -69.89
C ILE A 484 -5.47 -16.01 -69.62
N LYS A 485 -6.62 -15.66 -70.19
CA LYS A 485 -7.37 -14.44 -69.91
C LYS A 485 -8.49 -14.75 -68.92
N GLY A 486 -8.80 -13.82 -68.03
CA GLY A 486 -9.85 -14.05 -67.03
C GLY A 486 -10.16 -12.86 -66.13
N THR A 487 -10.93 -13.13 -65.08
CA THR A 487 -11.10 -12.26 -63.90
C THR A 487 -10.63 -12.98 -62.64
N ASP A 488 -10.34 -12.23 -61.59
CA ASP A 488 -10.05 -12.73 -60.24
C ASP A 488 -8.85 -13.70 -60.18
N LEU A 489 -7.93 -13.61 -61.16
CA LEU A 489 -6.72 -14.43 -61.27
C LEU A 489 -5.61 -14.01 -60.29
N LEU A 490 -5.83 -12.97 -59.49
CA LEU A 490 -4.86 -12.46 -58.53
C LEU A 490 -4.59 -13.49 -57.43
N GLY A 491 -3.31 -13.71 -57.12
CA GLY A 491 -2.92 -14.67 -56.07
C GLY A 491 -3.11 -16.13 -56.46
N VAL A 492 -3.17 -16.45 -57.76
CA VAL A 492 -3.14 -17.83 -58.29
C VAL A 492 -2.07 -18.69 -57.58
N THR A 493 -2.49 -19.85 -57.10
CA THR A 493 -1.68 -20.83 -56.37
C THR A 493 -1.31 -22.03 -57.24
N ALA A 494 -2.14 -22.36 -58.22
CA ALA A 494 -1.91 -23.44 -59.18
C ALA A 494 -2.60 -23.17 -60.51
N VAL A 495 -2.05 -23.74 -61.58
CA VAL A 495 -2.76 -23.98 -62.84
C VAL A 495 -2.62 -25.47 -63.15
N THR A 496 -3.70 -26.11 -63.58
CA THR A 496 -3.70 -27.50 -64.06
C THR A 496 -4.12 -27.58 -65.52
N VAL A 497 -3.59 -28.58 -66.21
CA VAL A 497 -3.98 -29.00 -67.56
C VAL A 497 -4.21 -30.51 -67.51
N ASP A 498 -5.42 -30.97 -67.86
CA ASP A 498 -5.82 -32.37 -67.66
C ASP A 498 -5.58 -32.87 -66.21
N GLY A 499 -5.94 -32.02 -65.23
CA GLY A 499 -5.71 -32.27 -63.80
C GLY A 499 -4.25 -32.22 -63.33
N LYS A 500 -3.27 -32.16 -64.23
CA LYS A 500 -1.83 -32.16 -63.92
C LYS A 500 -1.32 -30.72 -63.76
N LEU A 501 -0.56 -30.45 -62.69
CA LEU A 501 0.03 -29.13 -62.44
C LEU A 501 0.97 -28.70 -63.56
N VAL A 502 0.86 -27.44 -64.00
CA VAL A 502 1.80 -26.81 -64.94
C VAL A 502 2.46 -25.58 -64.33
N PRO A 503 3.75 -25.30 -64.64
CA PRO A 503 4.38 -24.04 -64.28
C PRO A 503 3.65 -22.86 -64.93
N PHE A 504 3.48 -21.78 -64.18
CA PHE A 504 2.80 -20.57 -64.62
C PHE A 504 3.55 -19.30 -64.20
N THR A 505 3.27 -18.20 -64.88
CA THR A 505 3.67 -16.85 -64.50
C THR A 505 2.42 -16.00 -64.37
N ALA A 506 2.09 -15.58 -63.14
CA ALA A 506 1.04 -14.59 -62.92
C ALA A 506 1.50 -13.23 -63.47
N VAL A 507 0.66 -12.57 -64.26
CA VAL A 507 0.99 -11.28 -64.91
C VAL A 507 0.11 -10.15 -64.36
N SER A 508 -1.17 -10.41 -64.14
CA SER A 508 -2.12 -9.45 -63.54
C SER A 508 -3.29 -10.19 -62.89
N ALA A 509 -4.29 -9.46 -62.38
CA ALA A 509 -5.57 -10.02 -61.96
C ALA A 509 -6.41 -10.60 -63.13
N THR A 510 -5.97 -10.41 -64.39
CA THR A 510 -6.67 -10.81 -65.62
C THR A 510 -5.80 -11.61 -66.61
N GLU A 511 -4.52 -11.84 -66.29
CA GLU A 511 -3.57 -12.60 -67.13
C GLU A 511 -2.68 -13.56 -66.33
N ILE A 512 -2.62 -14.82 -66.79
CA ILE A 512 -1.61 -15.82 -66.39
C ILE A 512 -0.99 -16.41 -67.65
N ARG A 513 0.34 -16.52 -67.71
CA ARG A 513 1.05 -17.20 -68.81
C ARG A 513 1.43 -18.62 -68.41
N ILE A 514 1.27 -19.57 -69.31
CA ILE A 514 1.67 -20.98 -69.14
C ILE A 514 2.32 -21.53 -70.41
N THR A 515 3.05 -22.63 -70.25
CA THR A 515 3.44 -23.51 -71.35
C THR A 515 2.65 -24.81 -71.23
N VAL A 516 1.69 -25.01 -72.14
CA VAL A 516 0.91 -26.25 -72.25
C VAL A 516 1.86 -27.39 -72.64
N PRO A 517 1.87 -28.52 -71.90
CA PRO A 517 2.75 -29.64 -72.18
C PRO A 517 2.28 -30.48 -73.38
N LYS A 518 3.15 -31.41 -73.82
CA LYS A 518 2.77 -32.48 -74.75
C LYS A 518 1.70 -33.38 -74.15
N HIS A 519 0.77 -33.84 -74.98
CA HIS A 519 -0.40 -34.63 -74.57
C HIS A 519 -0.88 -35.46 -75.75
N PRO A 520 -1.51 -36.65 -75.55
CA PRO A 520 -2.22 -37.33 -76.62
C PRO A 520 -3.26 -36.42 -77.32
N ALA A 521 -3.51 -36.67 -78.61
CA ALA A 521 -4.50 -35.91 -79.38
C ALA A 521 -5.89 -36.02 -78.73
N GLY A 522 -6.60 -34.88 -78.64
CA GLY A 522 -7.81 -34.74 -77.83
C GLY A 522 -7.96 -33.33 -77.27
N SER A 523 -8.91 -33.14 -76.34
CA SER A 523 -9.17 -31.83 -75.71
C SER A 523 -9.37 -31.98 -74.21
N ALA A 524 -8.67 -31.16 -73.42
CA ALA A 524 -8.71 -31.16 -71.96
C ALA A 524 -8.97 -29.76 -71.39
N ALA A 525 -9.51 -29.70 -70.19
CA ALA A 525 -9.70 -28.43 -69.48
C ALA A 525 -8.38 -27.93 -68.88
N ILE A 526 -8.21 -26.61 -68.94
CA ILE A 526 -7.28 -25.86 -68.08
C ILE A 526 -8.10 -25.31 -66.91
N GLN A 527 -7.59 -25.44 -65.69
CA GLN A 527 -8.18 -24.83 -64.50
C GLN A 527 -7.16 -23.99 -63.74
N VAL A 528 -7.63 -22.87 -63.20
CA VAL A 528 -6.87 -21.97 -62.32
C VAL A 528 -7.38 -22.14 -60.90
N SER A 529 -6.47 -22.28 -59.95
CA SER A 529 -6.75 -22.22 -58.52
C SER A 529 -6.30 -20.87 -57.96
N THR A 530 -7.20 -20.13 -57.33
CA THR A 530 -6.89 -18.98 -56.48
C THR A 530 -7.48 -19.21 -55.08
N PRO A 531 -7.26 -18.34 -54.08
CA PRO A 531 -7.92 -18.47 -52.79
C PRO A 531 -9.46 -18.41 -52.85
N GLY A 532 -10.04 -17.86 -53.92
CA GLY A 532 -11.48 -17.87 -54.18
C GLY A 532 -12.03 -19.20 -54.71
N GLY A 533 -11.16 -20.17 -54.98
CA GLY A 533 -11.52 -21.51 -55.42
C GLY A 533 -10.94 -21.89 -56.79
N LEU A 534 -11.65 -22.79 -57.47
CA LEU A 534 -11.29 -23.32 -58.79
C LEU A 534 -12.11 -22.64 -59.90
N SER A 535 -11.49 -22.37 -61.03
CA SER A 535 -12.21 -21.98 -62.23
C SER A 535 -13.06 -23.12 -62.79
N ALA A 536 -14.23 -22.80 -63.34
CA ALA A 536 -15.12 -23.77 -63.96
C ALA A 536 -14.40 -24.56 -65.08
N PRO A 537 -14.53 -25.91 -65.14
CA PRO A 537 -13.98 -26.71 -66.21
C PRO A 537 -14.93 -26.74 -67.42
N GLY A 538 -14.53 -26.12 -68.54
CA GLY A 538 -15.35 -26.06 -69.75
C GLY A 538 -14.78 -25.09 -70.76
N ASP A 539 -15.55 -24.74 -71.79
CA ASP A 539 -15.20 -23.60 -72.64
C ASP A 539 -15.45 -22.28 -71.87
N PRO A 540 -14.58 -21.26 -72.00
CA PRO A 540 -13.46 -21.14 -72.94
C PRO A 540 -12.09 -21.56 -72.36
N SER A 541 -12.04 -22.42 -71.34
CA SER A 541 -10.79 -22.88 -70.69
C SER A 541 -10.20 -24.17 -71.28
N ARG A 542 -10.77 -24.73 -72.36
CA ARG A 542 -10.24 -25.94 -73.02
C ARG A 542 -9.06 -25.65 -73.93
N PHE A 543 -8.12 -26.59 -73.96
CA PHE A 543 -7.05 -26.66 -74.96
C PHE A 543 -7.13 -27.98 -75.73
N THR A 544 -6.83 -27.95 -77.03
CA THR A 544 -7.00 -29.09 -77.94
C THR A 544 -5.72 -29.40 -78.72
N TRP A 545 -5.24 -30.64 -78.61
CA TRP A 545 -4.05 -31.13 -79.31
C TRP A 545 -4.48 -31.86 -80.60
N SER A 546 -3.98 -31.40 -81.75
CA SER A 546 -4.00 -32.18 -82.99
C SER A 546 -2.99 -33.32 -82.94
N ALA A 547 -3.12 -34.30 -83.84
CA ALA A 547 -1.98 -35.14 -84.22
C ALA A 547 -0.80 -34.29 -84.75
#